data_AF-A0A9D6L0S4-F1
#
_entry.id   AF-A0A9D6L0S4-F1
#
_cell.length_a   1.000
_cell.length_b   1.000
_cell.length_c   1.000
_cell.angle_alpha   90.00
_cell.angle_beta   90.00
_cell.angle_gamma   90.00
#
_symmetry.space_group_name_H-M   'P 1'
#
loop_
_entity.id
_entity.type
_entity.pdbx_description
1 polymer ?
#
loop_
_entity_poly.entity_id
_entity_poly.type
_entity_poly.pdbx_seq_one_letter_code
_entity_poly.pdbx_strand_id
1 'polypeptide(L)'
;MREYRTSGVVIGKSKIVIRRSRKILTMKTSPLLLVLVLLAACADRKSEIEKAMRQYDHLTLRMNADSLADSYLPNGVLNGKGMKRYVGRDSIRTFLKSFNSADIHLISNSTKTQSITFKGDTAIVIGDYEQKAKLVLGNTGVYTGTFTAKWLLENNRWLLASIYTMPVKPIASLKSVLLQQLKTTHSQKEWFVPTNIALEGLTAKQAMWKDGSGNHSVGQLAFHLMYWNERLLKQFNNEPLEKFSGNNEETFNSFNEEEWNEIVKKLDDVLLAWEQAIKKADEAKLSEWQENIANMSTHNAYHTGQIIFLRKLQGSWDPEKGVK
;
A
#
# COMPACT_ATOMS: atom_id res chain seq x y z
N MET A 1 -69.84 10.48 -58.55
CA MET A 1 -69.27 11.43 -59.54
C MET A 1 -68.14 12.22 -58.89
N ARG A 2 -66.89 11.88 -59.20
CA ARG A 2 -65.75 12.79 -59.33
C ARG A 2 -64.59 11.97 -59.91
N GLU A 3 -63.94 12.56 -60.88
CA GLU A 3 -63.13 11.96 -61.93
C GLU A 3 -61.87 11.26 -61.39
N TYR A 4 -61.58 10.07 -61.91
CA TYR A 4 -60.24 9.49 -61.85
C TYR A 4 -59.48 9.91 -63.10
N ARG A 5 -58.52 10.83 -62.96
CA ARG A 5 -57.50 11.09 -63.98
C ARG A 5 -56.52 9.91 -64.01
N THR A 6 -56.62 9.09 -65.05
CA THR A 6 -55.55 8.16 -65.45
C THR A 6 -54.58 8.90 -66.36
N SER A 7 -53.41 9.28 -65.85
CA SER A 7 -52.25 9.59 -66.68
C SER A 7 -51.46 8.29 -66.89
N GLY A 8 -51.56 7.72 -68.09
CA GLY A 8 -50.77 6.57 -68.52
C GLY A 8 -49.67 7.00 -69.47
N VAL A 9 -48.46 6.47 -69.28
CA VAL A 9 -47.44 6.34 -70.32
C VAL A 9 -47.33 4.86 -70.65
N VAL A 10 -47.47 4.51 -71.92
CA VAL A 10 -47.41 3.15 -72.43
C VAL A 10 -45.97 2.86 -72.89
N ILE A 11 -45.31 1.87 -72.26
CA ILE A 11 -44.18 1.16 -72.84
C ILE A 11 -44.40 -0.34 -72.57
N GLY A 12 -44.74 -1.11 -73.60
CA GLY A 12 -44.69 -2.59 -73.56
C GLY A 12 -45.90 -3.35 -72.97
N LYS A 13 -46.01 -4.63 -73.36
CA LYS A 13 -47.12 -5.55 -73.08
C LYS A 13 -47.12 -6.06 -71.63
N SER A 14 -47.73 -5.36 -70.68
CA SER A 14 -48.26 -5.92 -69.41
C SER A 14 -49.03 -4.87 -68.61
N LYS A 15 -50.31 -5.15 -68.30
CA LYS A 15 -51.15 -4.32 -67.42
C LYS A 15 -51.08 -4.88 -66.00
N ILE A 16 -50.36 -4.23 -65.09
CA ILE A 16 -50.35 -4.59 -63.66
C ILE A 16 -51.49 -3.84 -62.96
N VAL A 17 -52.44 -4.57 -62.38
CA VAL A 17 -53.53 -4.01 -61.56
C VAL A 17 -53.13 -4.11 -60.09
N ILE A 18 -52.88 -2.97 -59.43
CA ILE A 18 -52.60 -2.91 -57.99
C ILE A 18 -53.93 -2.89 -57.21
N ARG A 19 -54.28 -4.01 -56.57
CA ARG A 19 -55.38 -4.07 -55.60
C ARG A 19 -54.84 -3.67 -54.22
N ARG A 20 -55.25 -2.52 -53.67
CA ARG A 20 -54.96 -2.16 -52.26
C ARG A 20 -55.77 -3.06 -51.33
N SER A 21 -55.09 -4.00 -50.67
CA SER A 21 -55.63 -4.70 -49.49
C SER A 21 -55.14 -3.98 -48.23
N ARG A 22 -56.06 -3.42 -47.44
CA ARG A 22 -55.78 -3.00 -46.06
C ARG A 22 -55.72 -4.26 -45.20
N LYS A 23 -54.52 -4.83 -45.01
CA LYS A 23 -54.24 -5.66 -43.83
C LYS A 23 -53.58 -4.78 -42.79
N ILE A 24 -54.30 -4.54 -41.69
CA ILE A 24 -53.73 -4.01 -40.46
C ILE A 24 -52.75 -5.09 -39.96
N LEU A 25 -51.46 -4.85 -40.11
CA LEU A 25 -50.41 -5.73 -39.60
C LEU A 25 -50.23 -5.41 -38.12
N THR A 26 -50.95 -6.11 -37.25
CA THR A 26 -50.58 -6.18 -35.83
C THR A 26 -49.27 -6.96 -35.74
N MET A 27 -48.13 -6.25 -35.60
CA MET A 27 -46.86 -6.88 -35.25
C MET A 27 -47.00 -7.55 -33.88
N LYS A 28 -47.15 -8.88 -33.86
CA LYS A 28 -46.91 -9.66 -32.64
C LYS A 28 -45.41 -9.64 -32.38
N THR A 29 -44.97 -8.85 -31.40
CA THR A 29 -43.60 -8.92 -30.90
C THR A 29 -43.33 -10.32 -30.37
N SER A 30 -42.44 -11.06 -31.01
CA SER A 30 -42.02 -12.39 -30.54
C SER A 30 -41.34 -12.24 -29.17
N PRO A 31 -41.75 -12.98 -28.13
CA PRO A 31 -41.11 -12.92 -26.81
C PRO A 31 -39.61 -13.24 -26.86
N LEU A 32 -39.17 -14.04 -27.85
CA LEU A 32 -37.75 -14.35 -28.08
C LEU A 32 -36.95 -13.11 -28.53
N LEU A 33 -37.55 -12.26 -29.38
CA LEU A 33 -36.94 -11.02 -29.86
C LEU A 33 -36.83 -9.98 -28.72
N LEU A 34 -37.83 -9.92 -27.85
CA LEU A 34 -37.81 -9.04 -26.66
C LEU A 34 -36.70 -9.46 -25.67
N VAL A 35 -36.52 -10.77 -25.45
CA VAL A 35 -35.44 -11.31 -24.61
C VAL A 35 -34.06 -10.98 -25.19
N LEU A 36 -33.85 -11.16 -26.50
CA LEU A 36 -32.59 -10.80 -27.17
C LEU A 36 -32.26 -9.30 -27.08
N VAL A 37 -33.25 -8.42 -27.27
CA VAL A 37 -33.07 -6.96 -27.13
C VAL A 37 -32.76 -6.57 -25.68
N LEU A 38 -33.43 -7.20 -24.71
CA LEU A 38 -33.16 -6.97 -23.28
C LEU A 38 -31.76 -7.47 -22.88
N LEU A 39 -31.32 -8.62 -23.41
CA LEU A 39 -29.98 -9.15 -23.18
C LEU A 39 -28.89 -8.27 -23.79
N ALA A 40 -29.09 -7.78 -25.03
CA ALA A 40 -28.17 -6.85 -25.68
C ALA A 40 -28.09 -5.51 -24.92
N ALA A 41 -29.23 -4.91 -24.56
CA ALA A 41 -29.27 -3.68 -23.77
C ALA A 41 -28.61 -3.86 -22.38
N CYS A 42 -28.80 -5.03 -21.73
CA CYS A 42 -28.09 -5.36 -20.50
C CYS A 42 -26.58 -5.49 -20.70
N ALA A 43 -26.14 -6.11 -21.80
CA ALA A 43 -24.73 -6.25 -22.14
C ALA A 43 -24.06 -4.89 -22.39
N ASP A 44 -24.74 -3.99 -23.09
CA ASP A 44 -24.27 -2.63 -23.36
C ASP A 44 -24.15 -1.82 -22.06
N ARG A 45 -25.19 -1.83 -21.21
CA ARG A 45 -25.16 -1.12 -19.90
C ARG A 45 -24.09 -1.67 -18.97
N LYS A 46 -23.83 -2.97 -19.00
CA LYS A 46 -22.71 -3.59 -18.28
C LYS A 46 -21.36 -3.05 -18.77
N SER A 47 -21.15 -3.00 -20.08
CA SER A 47 -19.91 -2.47 -20.67
C SER A 47 -19.67 -1.00 -20.30
N GLU A 48 -20.73 -0.18 -20.30
CA GLU A 48 -20.68 1.23 -19.91
C GLU A 48 -20.25 1.43 -18.45
N ILE A 49 -20.84 0.69 -17.51
CA ILE A 49 -20.50 0.83 -16.09
C ILE A 49 -19.08 0.33 -15.82
N GLU A 50 -18.66 -0.77 -16.47
CA GLU A 50 -17.28 -1.26 -16.36
C GLU A 50 -16.27 -0.25 -16.93
N LYS A 51 -16.63 0.49 -17.99
CA LYS A 51 -15.80 1.60 -18.50
C LYS A 51 -15.71 2.75 -17.50
N ALA A 52 -16.82 3.11 -16.85
CA ALA A 52 -16.83 4.15 -15.81
C ALA A 52 -15.96 3.75 -14.61
N MET A 53 -16.00 2.48 -14.20
CA MET A 53 -15.13 1.95 -13.14
C MET A 53 -13.64 2.02 -13.52
N ARG A 54 -13.28 1.58 -14.73
CA ARG A 54 -11.89 1.68 -15.22
C ARG A 54 -11.38 3.12 -15.23
N GLN A 55 -12.24 4.07 -15.60
CA GLN A 55 -11.90 5.49 -15.54
C GLN A 55 -11.67 5.94 -14.09
N TYR A 56 -12.52 5.54 -13.15
CA TYR A 56 -12.34 5.83 -11.73
C TYR A 56 -11.02 5.27 -11.17
N ASP A 57 -10.69 4.02 -11.52
CA ASP A 57 -9.44 3.37 -11.12
C ASP A 57 -8.21 4.13 -11.63
N HIS A 58 -8.27 4.55 -12.89
CA HIS A 58 -7.21 5.32 -13.52
C HIS A 58 -7.03 6.72 -12.89
N LEU A 59 -8.12 7.40 -12.53
CA LEU A 59 -8.08 8.66 -11.80
C LEU A 59 -7.53 8.48 -10.38
N THR A 60 -7.87 7.36 -9.73
CA THR A 60 -7.36 6.97 -8.40
C THR A 60 -5.86 6.74 -8.44
N LEU A 61 -5.36 5.96 -9.40
CA LEU A 61 -3.92 5.72 -9.58
C LEU A 61 -3.12 7.02 -9.74
N ARG A 62 -3.67 7.99 -10.47
CA ARG A 62 -3.05 9.31 -10.68
C ARG A 62 -3.24 10.28 -9.53
N MET A 63 -3.97 9.88 -8.48
CA MET A 63 -4.34 10.73 -7.35
C MET A 63 -4.97 12.07 -7.80
N ASN A 64 -5.76 12.05 -8.88
CA ASN A 64 -6.38 13.27 -9.43
C ASN A 64 -7.66 13.62 -8.64
N ALA A 65 -7.47 14.32 -7.52
CA ALA A 65 -8.54 14.64 -6.59
C ALA A 65 -9.72 15.40 -7.23
N ASP A 66 -9.45 16.33 -8.15
CA ASP A 66 -10.48 17.13 -8.79
C ASP A 66 -11.37 16.28 -9.72
N SER A 67 -10.75 15.49 -10.59
CA SER A 67 -11.48 14.60 -11.51
C SER A 67 -12.20 13.46 -10.76
N LEU A 68 -11.62 12.95 -9.67
CA LEU A 68 -12.27 11.96 -8.82
C LEU A 68 -13.52 12.53 -8.16
N ALA A 69 -13.43 13.72 -7.55
CA ALA A 69 -14.59 14.39 -6.97
C ALA A 69 -15.68 14.63 -8.02
N ASP A 70 -15.29 15.00 -9.24
CA ASP A 70 -16.24 15.23 -10.33
C ASP A 70 -16.92 13.96 -10.83
N SER A 71 -16.37 12.77 -10.56
CA SER A 71 -17.04 11.49 -10.88
C SER A 71 -18.27 11.20 -10.01
N TYR A 72 -18.48 11.95 -8.93
CA TYR A 72 -19.66 11.83 -8.06
C TYR A 72 -20.80 12.72 -8.53
N LEU A 73 -22.02 12.39 -8.13
CA LEU A 73 -23.15 13.33 -8.15
C LEU A 73 -22.83 14.55 -7.25
N PRO A 74 -23.49 15.72 -7.46
CA PRO A 74 -23.29 16.89 -6.60
C PRO A 74 -23.45 16.60 -5.10
N ASN A 75 -24.35 15.69 -4.74
CA ASN A 75 -24.62 15.21 -3.38
C ASN A 75 -24.04 13.80 -3.09
N GLY A 76 -23.11 13.32 -3.92
CA GLY A 76 -22.53 11.98 -3.80
C GLY A 76 -21.76 11.78 -2.49
N VAL A 77 -21.56 10.52 -2.11
CA VAL A 77 -20.98 10.16 -0.80
C VAL A 77 -19.78 9.24 -0.95
N LEU A 78 -18.67 9.58 -0.28
CA LEU A 78 -17.51 8.71 -0.09
C LEU A 78 -17.43 8.31 1.39
N ASN A 79 -17.39 7.02 1.67
CA ASN A 79 -17.27 6.50 3.02
C ASN A 79 -16.56 5.13 3.05
N GLY A 80 -16.25 4.64 4.23
CA GLY A 80 -15.75 3.29 4.44
C GLY A 80 -15.66 2.91 5.91
N LYS A 81 -15.36 1.64 6.18
CA LYS A 81 -15.16 1.16 7.55
C LYS A 81 -13.96 1.88 8.19
N GLY A 82 -14.18 2.58 9.29
CA GLY A 82 -13.14 3.35 9.99
C GLY A 82 -12.79 4.71 9.35
N MET A 83 -13.53 5.14 8.34
CA MET A 83 -13.36 6.43 7.67
C MET A 83 -14.50 7.40 8.06
N LYS A 84 -14.20 8.70 8.10
CA LYS A 84 -15.23 9.75 8.18
C LYS A 84 -16.07 9.77 6.89
N ARG A 85 -17.38 9.95 7.02
CA ARG A 85 -18.28 10.11 5.86
C ARG A 85 -18.11 11.49 5.22
N TYR A 86 -17.83 11.53 3.92
CA TYR A 86 -17.72 12.77 3.12
C TYR A 86 -18.89 12.90 2.15
N VAL A 87 -19.50 14.09 2.09
CA VAL A 87 -20.72 14.35 1.31
C VAL A 87 -20.51 15.54 0.38
N GLY A 88 -20.82 15.33 -0.90
CA GLY A 88 -20.69 16.33 -1.95
C GLY A 88 -19.26 16.48 -2.47
N ARG A 89 -19.16 16.98 -3.71
CA ARG A 89 -17.89 17.03 -4.46
C ARG A 89 -16.80 17.78 -3.71
N ASP A 90 -17.11 18.91 -3.09
CA ASP A 90 -16.11 19.75 -2.42
C ASP A 90 -15.52 19.07 -1.17
N SER A 91 -16.36 18.41 -0.38
CA SER A 91 -15.90 17.64 0.78
C SER A 91 -15.03 16.46 0.35
N ILE A 92 -15.42 15.75 -0.71
CA ILE A 92 -14.67 14.62 -1.27
C ILE A 92 -13.31 15.12 -1.81
N ARG A 93 -13.31 16.20 -2.58
CA ARG A 93 -12.10 16.82 -3.14
C ARG A 93 -11.12 17.23 -2.05
N THR A 94 -11.61 17.89 -1.00
CA THR A 94 -10.78 18.32 0.14
C THR A 94 -10.12 17.13 0.82
N PHE A 95 -10.88 16.07 1.07
CA PHE A 95 -10.34 14.82 1.60
C PHE A 95 -9.30 14.19 0.67
N LEU A 96 -9.60 14.08 -0.63
CA LEU A 96 -8.65 13.50 -1.59
C LEU A 96 -7.35 14.34 -1.71
N LYS A 97 -7.43 15.66 -1.54
CA LYS A 97 -6.26 16.55 -1.51
C LYS A 97 -5.47 16.49 -0.20
N SER A 98 -6.00 15.89 0.87
CA SER A 98 -5.22 15.68 2.10
C SER A 98 -4.16 14.59 1.94
N PHE A 99 -4.23 13.77 0.89
CA PHE A 99 -3.15 12.85 0.53
C PHE A 99 -2.09 13.59 -0.26
N ASN A 100 -0.95 13.82 0.36
CA ASN A 100 0.21 14.43 -0.29
C ASN A 100 0.92 13.41 -1.18
N SER A 101 1.11 13.72 -2.46
CA SER A 101 1.88 12.88 -3.38
C SER A 101 3.35 12.76 -3.00
N ALA A 102 3.86 13.69 -2.17
CA ALA A 102 5.18 13.60 -1.57
C ALA A 102 5.24 12.63 -0.39
N ASP A 103 4.12 12.10 0.11
CA ASP A 103 4.08 11.14 1.24
C ASP A 103 3.66 9.73 0.79
N ILE A 104 2.86 9.63 -0.29
CA ILE A 104 2.31 8.39 -0.82
C ILE A 104 2.41 8.38 -2.34
N HIS A 105 2.96 7.31 -2.90
CA HIS A 105 2.99 7.06 -4.34
C HIS A 105 2.25 5.76 -4.67
N LEU A 106 1.12 5.86 -5.36
CA LEU A 106 0.39 4.70 -5.89
C LEU A 106 1.13 4.09 -7.08
N ILE A 107 1.52 2.83 -6.95
CA ILE A 107 2.18 2.02 -7.99
C ILE A 107 1.15 1.34 -8.88
N SER A 108 0.07 0.83 -8.28
CA SER A 108 -1.06 0.24 -9.00
C SER A 108 -2.36 0.45 -8.24
N ASN A 109 -3.47 0.48 -8.97
CA ASN A 109 -4.84 0.47 -8.45
C ASN A 109 -5.70 -0.33 -9.42
N SER A 110 -6.46 -1.29 -8.89
CA SER A 110 -7.39 -2.09 -9.68
C SER A 110 -8.63 -2.45 -8.87
N THR A 111 -9.75 -2.59 -9.58
CA THR A 111 -10.98 -3.17 -9.03
C THR A 111 -11.36 -4.45 -9.80
N LYS A 112 -11.97 -5.39 -9.08
CA LYS A 112 -12.55 -6.61 -9.65
C LYS A 112 -14.02 -6.66 -9.27
N THR A 113 -14.88 -6.57 -10.27
CA THR A 113 -16.33 -6.67 -10.07
C THR A 113 -16.74 -8.10 -9.70
N GLN A 114 -17.46 -8.24 -8.59
CA GLN A 114 -18.12 -9.50 -8.20
C GLN A 114 -19.55 -9.55 -8.71
N SER A 115 -20.31 -8.45 -8.59
CA SER A 115 -21.68 -8.37 -9.07
C SER A 115 -22.07 -6.96 -9.50
N ILE A 116 -23.05 -6.90 -10.42
CA ILE A 116 -23.70 -5.67 -10.87
C ILE A 116 -25.20 -5.91 -10.85
N THR A 117 -25.94 -5.06 -10.17
CA THR A 117 -27.42 -5.09 -10.13
C THR A 117 -27.97 -3.78 -10.65
N PHE A 118 -28.81 -3.83 -11.68
CA PHE A 118 -29.45 -2.66 -12.26
C PHE A 118 -30.88 -2.47 -11.73
N LYS A 119 -31.26 -1.20 -11.48
CA LYS A 119 -32.64 -0.78 -11.23
C LYS A 119 -32.90 0.54 -11.96
N GLY A 120 -33.51 0.47 -13.14
CA GLY A 120 -33.65 1.64 -14.02
C GLY A 120 -32.28 2.17 -14.42
N ASP A 121 -32.04 3.45 -14.11
CA ASP A 121 -30.78 4.15 -14.39
C ASP A 121 -29.79 4.09 -13.23
N THR A 122 -30.06 3.26 -12.23
CA THR A 122 -29.14 2.98 -11.12
C THR A 122 -28.45 1.65 -11.33
N ALA A 123 -27.15 1.59 -11.01
CA ALA A 123 -26.40 0.36 -10.88
C ALA A 123 -25.78 0.26 -9.49
N ILE A 124 -25.86 -0.91 -8.85
CA ILE A 124 -25.09 -1.24 -7.64
C ILE A 124 -24.02 -2.23 -8.06
N VAL A 125 -22.77 -1.86 -7.84
CA VAL A 125 -21.59 -2.68 -8.11
C VAL A 125 -20.97 -3.09 -6.78
N ILE A 126 -20.74 -4.38 -6.62
CA ILE A 126 -20.00 -4.95 -5.49
C ILE A 126 -18.73 -5.60 -6.04
N GLY A 127 -17.60 -5.41 -5.37
CA GLY A 127 -16.35 -5.96 -5.83
C GLY A 127 -15.22 -5.87 -4.82
N ASP A 128 -14.04 -6.28 -5.26
CA ASP A 128 -12.77 -6.17 -4.54
C ASP A 128 -11.92 -5.05 -5.16
N TYR A 129 -11.04 -4.46 -4.37
CA TYR A 129 -10.01 -3.56 -4.86
C TYR A 129 -8.63 -3.96 -4.33
N GLU A 130 -7.61 -3.65 -5.11
CA GLU A 130 -6.21 -3.75 -4.73
C GLU A 130 -5.49 -2.45 -5.08
N GLN A 131 -4.71 -1.94 -4.13
CA GLN A 131 -3.86 -0.78 -4.27
C GLN A 131 -2.46 -1.12 -3.80
N LYS A 132 -1.47 -0.92 -4.66
CA LYS A 132 -0.06 -1.00 -4.27
C LYS A 132 0.46 0.40 -4.08
N ALA A 133 0.96 0.73 -2.89
CA ALA A 133 1.43 2.07 -2.57
C ALA A 133 2.81 2.02 -1.91
N LYS A 134 3.69 2.94 -2.29
CA LYS A 134 4.94 3.22 -1.59
C LYS A 134 4.74 4.42 -0.68
N LEU A 135 5.00 4.25 0.61
CA LEU A 135 4.98 5.33 1.60
C LEU A 135 6.39 5.92 1.73
N VAL A 136 6.52 7.23 1.94
CA VAL A 136 7.83 7.89 1.95
C VAL A 136 8.77 7.45 3.08
N LEU A 137 8.23 7.10 4.24
CA LEU A 137 9.01 6.54 5.35
C LEU A 137 9.03 4.99 5.35
N GLY A 138 8.37 4.36 4.37
CA GLY A 138 7.96 2.97 4.45
C GLY A 138 8.26 2.10 3.23
N ASN A 139 8.04 0.80 3.44
CA ASN A 139 8.06 -0.20 2.39
C ASN A 139 6.86 -0.01 1.43
N THR A 140 6.95 -0.60 0.25
CA THR A 140 5.80 -0.78 -0.62
C THR A 140 4.81 -1.73 0.03
N GLY A 141 3.59 -1.27 0.28
CA GLY A 141 2.48 -2.07 0.79
C GLY A 141 1.48 -2.44 -0.29
N VAL A 142 0.80 -3.57 -0.12
CA VAL A 142 -0.40 -3.94 -0.88
C VAL A 142 -1.59 -3.80 0.06
N TYR A 143 -2.57 -3.01 -0.35
CA TYR A 143 -3.78 -2.68 0.39
C TYR A 143 -4.96 -3.24 -0.39
N THR A 144 -5.75 -4.08 0.25
CA THR A 144 -6.89 -4.74 -0.39
C THR A 144 -8.16 -4.48 0.40
N GLY A 145 -9.30 -4.72 -0.23
CA GLY A 145 -10.58 -4.64 0.45
C GLY A 145 -11.74 -4.90 -0.49
N THR A 146 -12.95 -4.76 0.05
CA THR A 146 -14.18 -4.81 -0.76
C THR A 146 -14.77 -3.42 -0.90
N PHE A 147 -15.61 -3.23 -1.91
CA PHE A 147 -16.39 -2.02 -2.08
C PHE A 147 -17.83 -2.32 -2.49
N THR A 148 -18.72 -1.39 -2.18
CA THR A 148 -20.06 -1.28 -2.76
C THR A 148 -20.22 0.12 -3.33
N ALA A 149 -20.46 0.23 -4.62
CA ALA A 149 -20.62 1.47 -5.34
C ALA A 149 -22.02 1.55 -5.96
N LYS A 150 -22.76 2.61 -5.63
CA LYS A 150 -24.03 2.96 -6.27
C LYS A 150 -23.77 4.04 -7.30
N TRP A 151 -24.13 3.75 -8.54
CA TRP A 151 -23.98 4.63 -9.69
C TRP A 151 -25.35 5.04 -10.22
N LEU A 152 -25.43 6.25 -10.75
CA LEU A 152 -26.59 6.80 -11.44
C LEU A 152 -26.17 7.26 -12.83
N LEU A 153 -26.93 6.86 -13.85
CA LEU A 153 -26.77 7.36 -15.21
C LEU A 153 -27.51 8.70 -15.33
N GLU A 154 -26.77 9.78 -15.56
CA GLU A 154 -27.31 11.13 -15.77
C GLU A 154 -26.59 11.75 -16.97
N ASN A 155 -27.36 12.27 -17.94
CA ASN A 155 -26.82 12.91 -19.16
C ASN A 155 -25.79 12.03 -19.90
N ASN A 156 -26.12 10.75 -20.13
CA ASN A 156 -25.24 9.74 -20.76
C ASN A 156 -23.91 9.50 -20.02
N ARG A 157 -23.86 9.77 -18.71
CA ARG A 157 -22.67 9.56 -17.89
C ARG A 157 -23.02 8.86 -16.59
N TRP A 158 -22.30 7.80 -16.26
CA TRP A 158 -22.38 7.15 -14.95
C TRP A 158 -21.64 8.00 -13.91
N LEU A 159 -22.36 8.37 -12.85
CA LEU A 159 -21.85 9.15 -11.71
C LEU A 159 -22.04 8.37 -10.42
N LEU A 160 -21.08 8.49 -9.50
CA LEU A 160 -21.17 7.88 -8.17
C LEU A 160 -22.18 8.62 -7.31
N ALA A 161 -23.27 7.94 -6.95
CA ALA A 161 -24.15 8.37 -5.88
C ALA A 161 -23.53 8.06 -4.51
N SER A 162 -22.88 6.90 -4.38
CA SER A 162 -22.12 6.57 -3.19
C SER A 162 -21.09 5.49 -3.45
N ILE A 163 -19.94 5.54 -2.78
CA ILE A 163 -19.06 4.38 -2.60
C ILE A 163 -18.81 4.13 -1.12
N TYR A 164 -18.82 2.85 -0.74
CA TYR A 164 -18.45 2.39 0.59
C TYR A 164 -17.36 1.34 0.48
N THR A 165 -16.20 1.58 1.09
CA THR A 165 -15.06 0.66 1.07
C THR A 165 -14.85 -0.02 2.42
N MET A 166 -14.49 -1.29 2.41
CA MET A 166 -14.09 -2.06 3.59
C MET A 166 -12.66 -2.55 3.39
N PRO A 167 -11.65 -1.78 3.86
CA PRO A 167 -10.26 -2.22 3.79
C PRO A 167 -10.04 -3.46 4.65
N VAL A 168 -9.22 -4.38 4.15
CA VAL A 168 -8.60 -5.45 4.91
C VAL A 168 -7.29 -4.89 5.47
N LYS A 169 -7.02 -5.16 6.76
CA LYS A 169 -5.75 -4.76 7.38
C LYS A 169 -4.60 -5.39 6.57
N PRO A 170 -3.63 -4.60 6.09
CA PRO A 170 -2.50 -5.16 5.36
C PRO A 170 -1.82 -6.24 6.19
N ILE A 171 -1.62 -7.42 5.62
CA ILE A 171 -0.80 -8.47 6.24
C ILE A 171 0.65 -8.01 6.07
N ALA A 172 1.34 -7.80 7.18
CA ALA A 172 2.74 -7.43 7.14
C ALA A 172 3.53 -8.55 6.46
N SER A 173 4.29 -8.21 5.40
CA SER A 173 5.21 -9.17 4.79
C SER A 173 6.38 -9.43 5.73
N LEU A 174 7.00 -10.61 5.63
CA LEU A 174 8.20 -10.96 6.39
C LEU A 174 9.27 -9.86 6.29
N LYS A 175 9.56 -9.39 5.07
CA LYS A 175 10.47 -8.26 4.81
C LYS A 175 10.10 -7.01 5.61
N SER A 176 8.82 -6.65 5.63
CA SER A 176 8.36 -5.45 6.35
C SER A 176 8.52 -5.56 7.86
N VAL A 177 8.27 -6.75 8.42
CA VAL A 177 8.43 -7.02 9.86
C VAL A 177 9.91 -6.97 10.25
N LEU A 178 10.78 -7.65 9.50
CA LEU A 178 12.21 -7.70 9.78
C LEU A 178 12.87 -6.31 9.66
N LEU A 179 12.50 -5.53 8.64
CA LEU A 179 12.98 -4.14 8.52
C LEU A 179 12.54 -3.26 9.68
N GLN A 180 11.30 -3.42 10.17
CA GLN A 180 10.83 -2.66 11.31
C GLN A 180 11.59 -3.04 12.59
N GLN A 181 11.87 -4.34 12.79
CA GLN A 181 12.67 -4.80 13.94
C GLN A 181 14.09 -4.22 13.94
N LEU A 182 14.76 -4.17 12.77
CA LEU A 182 16.07 -3.51 12.68
C LEU A 182 15.98 -2.01 12.98
N LYS A 183 15.04 -1.31 12.35
CA LYS A 183 14.86 0.12 12.55
C LYS A 183 14.60 0.47 14.01
N THR A 184 13.69 -0.25 14.67
CA THR A 184 13.34 -0.01 16.08
C THR A 184 14.50 -0.29 17.04
N THR A 185 15.45 -1.14 16.63
CA THR A 185 16.63 -1.45 17.43
C THR A 185 17.83 -0.58 17.12
N HIS A 186 17.85 0.09 15.96
CA HIS A 186 18.99 0.91 15.55
C HIS A 186 18.73 2.41 15.48
N SER A 187 17.64 2.86 14.84
CA SER A 187 17.48 4.26 14.41
C SER A 187 16.13 4.91 14.69
N GLN A 188 15.08 4.12 14.95
CA GLN A 188 13.72 4.59 15.16
C GLN A 188 13.30 4.36 16.61
N LYS A 189 13.08 5.45 17.36
CA LYS A 189 12.55 5.39 18.71
C LYS A 189 11.07 5.08 18.68
N GLU A 190 10.70 3.89 19.16
CA GLU A 190 9.32 3.43 19.32
C GLU A 190 9.12 2.87 20.73
N TRP A 191 9.02 1.55 20.88
CA TRP A 191 8.78 0.86 22.15
C TRP A 191 9.94 0.95 23.15
N PHE A 192 11.15 1.18 22.65
CA PHE A 192 12.37 1.37 23.43
C PHE A 192 13.33 2.32 22.71
N VAL A 193 14.38 2.73 23.41
CA VAL A 193 15.43 3.60 22.85
C VAL A 193 16.32 2.77 21.91
N PRO A 194 16.57 3.23 20.68
CA PRO A 194 17.43 2.54 19.72
C PRO A 194 18.92 2.76 19.99
N THR A 195 19.78 1.87 19.47
CA THR A 195 21.23 1.88 19.71
C THR A 195 21.90 3.21 19.39
N ASN A 196 21.53 3.88 18.28
CA ASN A 196 22.16 5.14 17.89
C ASN A 196 21.95 6.25 18.95
N ILE A 197 20.74 6.37 19.49
CA ILE A 197 20.40 7.31 20.57
C ILE A 197 21.07 6.87 21.88
N ALA A 198 21.10 5.57 22.15
CA ALA A 198 21.72 5.02 23.36
C ALA A 198 23.23 5.31 23.44
N LEU A 199 23.92 5.44 22.29
CA LEU A 199 25.34 5.76 22.22
C LEU A 199 25.65 7.25 22.06
N GLU A 200 24.65 8.04 21.68
CA GLU A 200 24.81 9.45 21.36
C GLU A 200 25.44 10.25 22.52
N GLY A 201 26.50 11.01 22.19
CA GLY A 201 27.16 11.94 23.09
C GLY A 201 28.06 11.32 24.16
N LEU A 202 28.31 10.01 24.13
CA LEU A 202 29.28 9.40 25.04
C LEU A 202 30.71 9.73 24.64
N THR A 203 31.50 10.12 25.63
CA THR A 203 32.97 10.21 25.50
C THR A 203 33.60 8.83 25.64
N ALA A 204 34.82 8.67 25.11
CA ALA A 204 35.59 7.44 25.25
C ALA A 204 35.81 7.05 26.73
N LYS A 205 36.16 8.02 27.59
CA LYS A 205 36.28 7.82 29.04
C LYS A 205 34.98 7.27 29.66
N GLN A 206 33.82 7.76 29.23
CA GLN A 206 32.53 7.24 29.70
C GLN A 206 32.27 5.82 29.15
N ALA A 207 32.65 5.54 27.91
CA ALA A 207 32.50 4.23 27.28
C ALA A 207 33.40 3.15 27.91
N MET A 208 34.58 3.53 28.41
CA MET A 208 35.54 2.64 29.08
C MET A 208 35.23 2.41 30.56
N TRP A 209 34.38 3.24 31.16
CA TRP A 209 34.03 3.12 32.57
C TRP A 209 33.36 1.78 32.88
N LYS A 210 33.77 1.16 33.98
CA LYS A 210 33.16 -0.04 34.54
C LYS A 210 32.54 0.27 35.89
N ASP A 211 31.43 -0.41 36.18
CA ASP A 211 30.70 -0.29 37.44
C ASP A 211 31.35 -1.05 38.61
N GLY A 212 32.44 -1.79 38.36
CA GLY A 212 33.16 -2.57 39.36
C GLY A 212 32.51 -3.92 39.72
N SER A 213 31.38 -4.28 39.11
CA SER A 213 30.65 -5.52 39.42
C SER A 213 31.04 -6.72 38.54
N GLY A 214 31.96 -6.51 37.60
CA GLY A 214 32.32 -7.51 36.58
C GLY A 214 31.52 -7.39 35.28
N ASN A 215 30.54 -6.49 35.22
CA ASN A 215 29.81 -6.18 33.99
C ASN A 215 30.74 -5.62 32.90
N HIS A 216 30.32 -5.80 31.63
CA HIS A 216 30.94 -5.14 30.49
C HIS A 216 30.73 -3.63 30.54
N SER A 217 31.71 -2.85 30.07
CA SER A 217 31.51 -1.41 29.88
C SER A 217 30.64 -1.12 28.65
N VAL A 218 30.16 0.12 28.52
CA VAL A 218 29.38 0.54 27.34
C VAL A 218 30.14 0.29 26.04
N GLY A 219 31.42 0.60 25.99
CA GLY A 219 32.19 0.40 24.76
C GLY A 219 32.47 -1.08 24.48
N GLN A 220 32.58 -1.94 25.50
CA GLN A 220 32.67 -3.39 25.28
C GLN A 220 31.38 -3.93 24.64
N LEU A 221 30.23 -3.45 25.12
CA LEU A 221 28.92 -3.80 24.55
C LEU A 221 28.77 -3.27 23.11
N ALA A 222 29.19 -2.03 22.84
CA ALA A 222 29.14 -1.46 21.50
C ALA A 222 30.03 -2.22 20.51
N PHE A 223 31.26 -2.56 20.93
CA PHE A 223 32.17 -3.38 20.12
C PHE A 223 31.59 -4.77 19.85
N HIS A 224 30.98 -5.40 20.86
CA HIS A 224 30.29 -6.68 20.70
C HIS A 224 29.17 -6.64 19.68
N LEU A 225 28.31 -5.61 19.75
CA LEU A 225 27.25 -5.40 18.76
C LEU A 225 27.84 -5.18 17.37
N MET A 226 28.88 -4.36 17.23
CA MET A 226 29.53 -4.09 15.95
C MET A 226 30.07 -5.39 15.33
N TYR A 227 30.82 -6.17 16.11
CA TYR A 227 31.44 -7.42 15.67
C TYR A 227 30.40 -8.42 15.15
N TRP A 228 29.34 -8.69 15.91
CA TRP A 228 28.35 -9.69 15.52
C TRP A 228 27.49 -9.24 14.35
N ASN A 229 27.09 -7.96 14.30
CA ASN A 229 26.34 -7.44 13.16
C ASN A 229 27.18 -7.49 11.88
N GLU A 230 28.48 -7.17 11.94
CA GLU A 230 29.37 -7.22 10.77
C GLU A 230 29.59 -8.66 10.29
N ARG A 231 29.88 -9.56 11.24
CA ARG A 231 30.08 -10.98 10.92
C ARG A 231 28.85 -11.60 10.28
N LEU A 232 27.66 -11.38 10.86
CA LEU A 232 26.41 -11.90 10.33
C LEU A 232 26.07 -11.28 8.97
N LEU A 233 26.38 -9.99 8.75
CA LEU A 233 26.12 -9.34 7.46
C LEU A 233 27.00 -9.93 6.35
N LYS A 234 28.29 -10.15 6.64
CA LYS A 234 29.20 -10.85 5.73
C LYS A 234 28.66 -12.23 5.39
N GLN A 235 28.20 -12.98 6.40
CA GLN A 235 27.61 -14.30 6.18
C GLN A 235 26.32 -14.23 5.34
N PHE A 236 25.46 -13.23 5.59
CA PHE A 236 24.24 -13.00 4.80
C PHE A 236 24.55 -12.76 3.32
N ASN A 237 25.60 -11.98 3.04
CA ASN A 237 26.09 -11.65 1.70
C ASN A 237 26.95 -12.76 1.07
N ASN A 238 27.17 -13.88 1.76
CA ASN A 238 28.09 -14.95 1.36
C ASN A 238 29.55 -14.47 1.16
N GLU A 239 29.97 -13.48 1.94
CA GLU A 239 31.33 -12.97 1.96
C GLU A 239 32.23 -13.84 2.86
N PRO A 240 33.55 -13.90 2.58
CA PRO A 240 34.50 -14.62 3.43
C PRO A 240 34.48 -14.11 4.86
N LEU A 241 34.48 -15.04 5.82
CA LEU A 241 34.54 -14.73 7.24
C LEU A 241 35.95 -14.99 7.78
N GLU A 242 36.41 -14.09 8.64
CA GLU A 242 37.58 -14.35 9.46
C GLU A 242 37.32 -15.50 10.43
N LYS A 243 38.38 -16.25 10.76
CA LYS A 243 38.30 -17.37 11.69
C LYS A 243 37.88 -16.85 13.06
N PHE A 244 36.79 -17.40 13.58
CA PHE A 244 36.37 -17.17 14.96
C PHE A 244 36.77 -18.38 15.80
N SER A 245 37.39 -18.12 16.96
CA SER A 245 37.86 -19.17 17.88
C SER A 245 36.73 -19.96 18.53
N GLY A 246 35.51 -19.39 18.55
CA GLY A 246 34.38 -19.88 19.34
C GLY A 246 34.30 -19.25 20.73
N ASN A 247 35.28 -18.45 21.14
CA ASN A 247 35.30 -17.78 22.43
C ASN A 247 34.59 -16.43 22.36
N ASN A 248 33.40 -16.34 22.95
CA ASN A 248 32.60 -15.11 22.92
C ASN A 248 33.26 -13.94 23.65
N GLU A 249 34.14 -14.19 24.62
CA GLU A 249 34.84 -13.13 25.36
C GLU A 249 35.73 -12.27 24.44
N GLU A 250 36.20 -12.83 23.32
CA GLU A 250 36.98 -12.11 22.30
C GLU A 250 36.18 -11.04 21.55
N THR A 251 34.86 -11.01 21.75
CA THR A 251 33.98 -10.02 21.13
C THR A 251 33.69 -8.84 22.06
N PHE A 252 34.36 -8.75 23.23
CA PHE A 252 34.21 -7.66 24.20
C PHE A 252 35.52 -6.91 24.50
N ASN A 253 36.63 -7.21 23.84
CA ASN A 253 37.97 -6.88 24.37
C ASN A 253 38.86 -5.98 23.47
N SER A 254 38.33 -5.41 22.38
CA SER A 254 39.15 -4.67 21.41
C SER A 254 38.68 -3.24 21.17
N PHE A 255 38.79 -2.38 22.19
CA PHE A 255 38.79 -0.94 21.92
C PHE A 255 39.61 -0.12 22.92
N ASN A 256 40.35 0.85 22.40
CA ASN A 256 40.98 1.92 23.17
C ASN A 256 40.24 3.27 22.99
N GLU A 257 40.70 4.32 23.66
CA GLU A 257 40.06 5.64 23.65
C GLU A 257 40.03 6.28 22.24
N GLU A 258 41.05 6.04 21.42
CA GLU A 258 41.15 6.58 20.05
C GLU A 258 40.17 5.88 19.09
N GLU A 259 39.83 4.62 19.35
CA GLU A 259 38.96 3.79 18.52
C GLU A 259 37.47 3.99 18.80
N TRP A 260 37.10 4.64 19.91
CA TRP A 260 35.70 4.75 20.35
C TRP A 260 34.77 5.32 19.28
N ASN A 261 35.14 6.46 18.70
CA ASN A 261 34.31 7.12 17.68
C ASN A 261 34.19 6.27 16.41
N GLU A 262 35.24 5.53 16.06
CA GLU A 262 35.24 4.62 14.90
C GLU A 262 34.32 3.43 15.14
N ILE A 263 34.26 2.89 16.36
CA ILE A 263 33.34 1.79 16.71
C ILE A 263 31.89 2.24 16.64
N VAL A 264 31.56 3.41 17.20
CA VAL A 264 30.21 3.97 17.12
C VAL A 264 29.81 4.15 15.66
N LYS A 265 30.72 4.68 14.83
CA LYS A 265 30.49 4.86 13.39
C LYS A 265 30.28 3.53 12.67
N LYS A 266 31.18 2.55 12.86
CA LYS A 266 31.07 1.22 12.24
C LYS A 266 29.81 0.48 12.65
N LEU A 267 29.40 0.60 13.91
CA LEU A 267 28.15 0.02 14.40
C LEU A 267 26.93 0.67 13.71
N ASP A 268 26.92 1.99 13.55
CA ASP A 268 25.86 2.67 12.81
C ASP A 268 25.82 2.23 11.35
N ASP A 269 26.99 2.23 10.69
CA ASP A 269 27.14 1.85 9.28
C ASP A 269 26.67 0.41 9.02
N VAL A 270 27.04 -0.55 9.88
CA VAL A 270 26.66 -1.96 9.68
C VAL A 270 25.17 -2.20 9.89
N LEU A 271 24.53 -1.49 10.83
CA LEU A 271 23.10 -1.58 11.06
C LEU A 271 22.31 -0.95 9.90
N LEU A 272 22.80 0.16 9.34
CA LEU A 272 22.26 0.72 8.09
C LEU A 272 22.46 -0.22 6.90
N ALA A 273 23.61 -0.88 6.80
CA ALA A 273 23.90 -1.84 5.73
C ALA A 273 22.96 -3.05 5.79
N TRP A 274 22.63 -3.54 6.99
CA TRP A 274 21.61 -4.56 7.20
C TRP A 274 20.23 -4.16 6.66
N GLU A 275 19.79 -2.92 6.92
CA GLU A 275 18.53 -2.44 6.34
C GLU A 275 18.56 -2.51 4.80
N GLN A 276 19.68 -2.13 4.18
CA GLN A 276 19.81 -2.18 2.71
C GLN A 276 19.85 -3.62 2.19
N ALA A 277 20.53 -4.53 2.90
CA ALA A 277 20.59 -5.94 2.55
C ALA A 277 19.19 -6.56 2.55
N ILE A 278 18.38 -6.33 3.58
CA ILE A 278 16.99 -6.84 3.65
C ILE A 278 16.09 -6.22 2.58
N LYS A 279 16.24 -4.91 2.30
CA LYS A 279 15.46 -4.26 1.22
C LYS A 279 15.70 -4.95 -0.12
N LYS A 280 16.96 -5.30 -0.43
CA LYS A 280 17.38 -5.92 -1.69
C LYS A 280 17.12 -7.43 -1.77
N ALA A 281 17.11 -8.14 -0.64
CA ALA A 281 16.92 -9.59 -0.62
C ALA A 281 15.55 -10.03 -1.15
N ASP A 282 15.51 -11.20 -1.79
CA ASP A 282 14.26 -11.84 -2.20
C ASP A 282 13.56 -12.57 -1.03
N GLU A 283 12.36 -13.07 -1.26
CA GLU A 283 11.58 -13.75 -0.22
C GLU A 283 12.21 -15.07 0.25
N ALA A 284 12.90 -15.79 -0.63
CA ALA A 284 13.53 -17.07 -0.30
C ALA A 284 14.70 -16.87 0.67
N LYS A 285 15.60 -15.92 0.37
CA LYS A 285 16.72 -15.55 1.25
C LYS A 285 16.22 -15.02 2.59
N LEU A 286 15.18 -14.20 2.60
CA LEU A 286 14.58 -13.71 3.85
C LEU A 286 13.92 -14.81 4.66
N SER A 287 13.27 -15.79 4.02
CA SER A 287 12.70 -16.95 4.71
C SER A 287 13.78 -17.84 5.33
N GLU A 288 14.92 -17.99 4.68
CA GLU A 288 16.09 -18.71 5.22
C GLU A 288 16.70 -17.97 6.42
N TRP A 289 16.79 -16.63 6.34
CA TRP A 289 17.50 -15.80 7.32
C TRP A 289 16.63 -15.17 8.41
N GLN A 290 15.32 -15.37 8.38
CA GLN A 290 14.38 -14.66 9.26
C GLN A 290 14.71 -14.80 10.75
N GLU A 291 15.10 -16.00 11.18
CA GLU A 291 15.40 -16.27 12.59
C GLU A 291 16.69 -15.56 13.00
N ASN A 292 17.73 -15.63 12.17
CA ASN A 292 18.99 -14.93 12.42
C ASN A 292 18.79 -13.42 12.52
N ILE A 293 18.00 -12.82 11.61
CA ILE A 293 17.72 -11.39 11.60
C ILE A 293 16.91 -10.97 12.83
N ALA A 294 15.89 -11.76 13.20
CA ALA A 294 15.08 -11.50 14.38
C ALA A 294 15.89 -11.63 15.68
N ASN A 295 16.72 -12.68 15.79
CA ASN A 295 17.60 -12.91 16.93
C ASN A 295 18.66 -11.81 17.04
N MET A 296 19.24 -11.37 15.92
CA MET A 296 20.18 -10.25 15.91
C MET A 296 19.51 -8.94 16.35
N SER A 297 18.29 -8.66 15.88
CA SER A 297 17.54 -7.46 16.30
C SER A 297 17.26 -7.48 17.81
N THR A 298 16.83 -8.62 18.35
CA THR A 298 16.56 -8.77 19.79
C THR A 298 17.84 -8.73 20.64
N HIS A 299 18.95 -9.27 20.14
CA HIS A 299 20.28 -9.15 20.74
C HIS A 299 20.75 -7.69 20.80
N ASN A 300 20.57 -6.92 19.72
CA ASN A 300 20.84 -5.48 19.68
C ASN A 300 20.02 -4.74 20.76
N ALA A 301 18.72 -5.03 20.88
CA ALA A 301 17.86 -4.44 21.90
C ALA A 301 18.31 -4.79 23.32
N TYR A 302 18.66 -6.05 23.56
CA TYR A 302 19.13 -6.54 24.85
C TYR A 302 20.36 -5.77 25.34
N HIS A 303 21.41 -5.67 24.52
CA HIS A 303 22.62 -4.95 24.89
C HIS A 303 22.43 -3.43 24.91
N THR A 304 21.52 -2.88 24.09
CA THR A 304 21.13 -1.46 24.18
C THR A 304 20.50 -1.13 25.54
N GLY A 305 19.68 -2.03 26.07
CA GLY A 305 19.15 -1.91 27.43
C GLY A 305 20.26 -1.87 28.48
N GLN A 306 21.28 -2.73 28.36
CA GLN A 306 22.45 -2.73 29.23
C GLN A 306 23.26 -1.43 29.12
N ILE A 307 23.47 -0.92 27.90
CA ILE A 307 24.15 0.36 27.67
C ILE A 307 23.44 1.49 28.41
N ILE A 308 22.11 1.60 28.25
CA ILE A 308 21.32 2.64 28.91
C ILE A 308 21.37 2.48 30.44
N PHE A 309 21.31 1.25 30.94
CA PHE A 309 21.44 0.98 32.37
C PHE A 309 22.79 1.45 32.93
N LEU A 310 23.90 1.14 32.24
CA LEU A 310 25.23 1.60 32.63
C LEU A 310 25.35 3.13 32.57
N ARG A 311 24.77 3.78 31.55
CA ARG A 311 24.72 5.24 31.48
C ARG A 311 23.95 5.85 32.65
N LYS A 312 22.86 5.22 33.08
CA LYS A 312 22.10 5.64 34.28
C LYS A 312 22.94 5.51 35.54
N LEU A 313 23.65 4.40 35.73
CA LEU A 313 24.56 4.22 36.87
C LEU A 313 25.71 5.23 36.87
N GLN A 314 26.25 5.56 35.70
CA GLN A 314 27.28 6.57 35.52
C GLN A 314 26.77 8.01 35.70
N GLY A 315 25.44 8.23 35.64
CA GLY A 315 24.85 9.57 35.63
C GLY A 315 24.98 10.31 34.28
N SER A 316 25.32 9.60 33.20
CA SER A 316 25.52 10.16 31.85
C SER A 316 24.32 9.97 30.90
N TRP A 317 23.23 9.38 31.41
CA TRP A 317 21.98 9.23 30.66
C TRP A 317 21.11 10.49 30.76
N ASP A 318 20.68 11.01 29.62
CA ASP A 318 19.68 12.07 29.52
C ASP A 318 18.26 11.47 29.49
N PRO A 319 17.42 11.68 30.51
CA PRO A 319 16.07 11.13 30.57
C PRO A 319 15.16 11.57 29.41
N GLU A 320 15.36 12.76 28.82
CA GLU A 320 14.52 13.25 27.71
C GLU A 320 14.72 12.43 26.43
N LYS A 321 15.83 11.69 26.32
CA LYS A 321 16.07 10.75 25.21
C LYS A 321 15.25 9.47 25.30
N GLY A 322 14.64 9.18 26.46
CA GLY A 322 13.78 8.03 26.69
C GLY A 322 12.51 7.97 25.82
N VAL A 323 11.81 6.84 25.88
CA VAL A 323 10.45 6.69 25.34
C VAL A 323 9.45 7.28 26.34
N LYS A 324 8.42 7.97 25.84
CA LYS A 324 7.34 8.58 26.64
C LYS A 324 6.07 7.75 26.54
#